data_AF-A0A8E0RZU3-F1
#
_entry.id   AF-A0A8E0RZU3-F1
#
_cell.length_a   1.000
_cell.length_b   1.000
_cell.length_c   1.000
_cell.angle_alpha   90.00
_cell.angle_beta   90.00
_cell.angle_gamma   90.00
#
_symmetry.space_group_name_H-M   'P 1'
#
loop_
_entity.id
_entity.type
_entity.pdbx_description
1 polymer ?
#
loop_
_entity_poly.entity_id
_entity_poly.type
_entity_poly.pdbx_seq_one_letter_code
_entity_poly.pdbx_strand_id
1 'polypeptide(L)'
;MAPLCPLTTPSLIIISPRTFRILARYLRQLTVEQLLESCGTGGDQLSFTGTSLQDGSPQGPISPFHDIPLYADKQKQLFNMVVEIPRWTNAKMEICKEELMNPIKQDVKKGLLRYVNNVFPYKGYIWNYGALPQTWEDPNHVDKNTNAKGDNDPHRCL
;
A
#
# COMPACT_ATOMS: atom_id res chain seq x y z
N MET A 1 24.81 -4.32 -38.58
CA MET A 1 24.69 -5.03 -37.29
C MET A 1 25.01 -4.04 -36.20
N ALA A 2 24.00 -3.46 -35.56
CA ALA A 2 24.16 -2.49 -34.47
C ALA A 2 24.09 -3.23 -33.12
N PRO A 3 24.86 -2.81 -32.10
CA PRO A 3 24.87 -3.48 -30.80
C PRO A 3 23.58 -3.19 -30.04
N LEU A 4 23.06 -4.22 -29.38
CA LEU A 4 21.89 -4.15 -28.50
C LEU A 4 22.20 -3.27 -27.29
N CYS A 5 21.41 -2.22 -27.11
CA CYS A 5 21.41 -1.36 -25.94
C CYS A 5 20.71 -2.09 -24.77
N PRO A 6 21.32 -2.25 -23.58
CA PRO A 6 20.62 -2.80 -22.43
C PRO A 6 19.67 -1.73 -21.90
N LEU A 7 18.37 -1.95 -22.06
CA LEU A 7 17.32 -1.16 -21.43
C LEU A 7 17.43 -1.34 -19.91
N THR A 8 17.97 -0.31 -19.26
CA THR A 8 17.89 -0.09 -17.81
C THR A 8 16.44 -0.07 -17.36
N THR A 9 16.08 -0.95 -16.44
CA THR A 9 14.80 -0.95 -15.72
C THR A 9 14.66 0.34 -14.90
N PRO A 10 13.53 1.07 -14.97
CA PRO A 10 13.35 2.24 -14.12
C PRO A 10 12.98 1.78 -12.70
N SER A 11 13.81 2.13 -11.73
CA SER A 11 13.52 1.94 -10.31
C SER A 11 12.46 2.94 -9.85
N LEU A 12 11.37 2.44 -9.25
CA LEU A 12 10.36 3.25 -8.58
C LEU A 12 10.99 4.05 -7.43
N ILE A 13 10.62 5.32 -7.27
CA ILE A 13 11.18 6.24 -6.27
C ILE A 13 10.16 6.43 -5.14
N ILE A 14 10.52 6.01 -3.92
CA ILE A 14 9.85 6.46 -2.69
C ILE A 14 10.62 7.69 -2.20
N ILE A 15 10.04 8.88 -2.37
CA ILE A 15 10.69 10.14 -1.96
C ILE A 15 10.58 10.26 -0.43
N SER A 16 11.72 10.05 0.25
CA SER A 16 11.95 10.52 1.62
C SER A 16 12.12 12.05 1.63
N PRO A 17 11.57 12.79 2.60
CA PRO A 17 11.50 14.26 2.56
C PRO A 17 12.83 15.00 2.82
N ARG A 18 14.00 14.37 2.68
CA ARG A 18 15.28 15.00 3.06
C ARG A 18 16.09 15.71 1.97
N THR A 19 15.58 15.81 0.73
CA THR A 19 16.25 16.62 -0.30
C THR A 19 15.25 17.33 -1.21
N PHE A 20 14.55 18.34 -0.70
CA PHE A 20 13.69 19.23 -1.51
C PHE A 20 14.14 20.69 -1.41
N ARG A 21 15.32 20.98 -1.95
CA ARG A 21 15.65 22.30 -2.47
C ARG A 21 16.12 22.12 -3.89
N ILE A 22 15.18 22.32 -4.83
CA ILE A 22 15.33 22.88 -6.19
C ILE A 22 14.10 22.40 -6.99
N LEU A 23 13.37 23.37 -7.55
CA LEU A 23 12.25 23.25 -8.51
C LEU A 23 10.86 22.91 -7.94
N ALA A 24 10.27 23.92 -7.30
CA ALA A 24 8.84 24.15 -7.36
C ALA A 24 8.41 24.43 -8.82
N ARG A 25 7.81 23.42 -9.50
CA ARG A 25 6.83 23.61 -10.59
C ARG A 25 6.19 22.33 -11.17
N TYR A 26 6.52 21.13 -10.69
CA TYR A 26 6.11 19.88 -11.34
C TYR A 26 5.30 18.90 -10.46
N LEU A 27 4.35 19.38 -9.66
CA LEU A 27 3.48 18.53 -8.83
C LEU A 27 2.00 18.77 -9.14
N ARG A 28 1.60 18.58 -10.40
CA ARG A 28 0.19 18.61 -10.81
C ARG A 28 -0.32 17.31 -11.44
N GLN A 29 0.49 16.26 -11.50
CA GLN A 29 0.11 14.94 -11.99
C GLN A 29 1.12 13.92 -11.45
N LEU A 30 0.87 13.40 -10.25
CA LEU A 30 1.28 12.03 -9.95
C LEU A 30 0.05 11.19 -10.28
N THR A 31 -0.09 10.90 -11.56
CA THR A 31 -1.03 9.88 -12.01
C THR A 31 -0.61 8.56 -11.39
N VAL A 32 -1.59 7.79 -10.95
CA VAL A 32 -1.47 6.45 -10.35
C VAL A 32 -0.72 5.45 -11.28
N GLU A 33 -0.39 5.85 -12.50
CA GLU A 33 0.28 5.05 -13.53
C GLU A 33 1.78 4.83 -13.32
N GLN A 34 2.44 5.49 -12.36
CA GLN A 34 3.87 5.24 -12.09
C GLN A 34 4.14 4.27 -10.92
N LEU A 35 3.10 3.63 -10.35
CA LEU A 35 3.23 2.58 -9.31
C LEU A 35 3.14 1.15 -9.85
N LEU A 36 3.01 1.00 -11.17
CA LEU A 36 2.79 -0.28 -11.84
C LEU A 36 4.07 -0.72 -12.53
N GLU A 37 4.82 -1.67 -11.93
CA GLU A 37 5.49 -2.76 -12.65
C GLU A 37 6.32 -3.64 -11.71
N SER A 38 5.66 -4.65 -11.14
CA SER A 38 6.20 -6.00 -11.03
C SER A 38 5.03 -6.99 -11.05
N CYS A 39 4.30 -7.03 -12.17
CA CYS A 39 3.25 -8.01 -12.38
C CYS A 39 3.90 -9.38 -12.59
N GLY A 40 3.86 -10.24 -11.57
CA GLY A 40 4.02 -11.68 -11.79
C GLY A 40 2.72 -12.21 -12.40
N THR A 41 2.73 -12.54 -13.69
CA THR A 41 1.59 -13.19 -14.36
C THR A 41 1.54 -14.67 -13.95
N GLY A 42 1.00 -14.93 -12.76
CA GLY A 42 0.70 -16.26 -12.26
C GLY A 42 -0.74 -16.33 -11.74
N GLY A 43 -1.71 -16.33 -12.67
CA GLY A 43 -3.14 -16.54 -12.39
C GLY A 43 -3.87 -15.30 -11.85
N ASP A 44 -4.63 -14.60 -12.70
CA ASP A 44 -5.74 -13.66 -12.46
C ASP A 44 -5.70 -12.65 -11.29
N GLN A 45 -4.59 -12.48 -10.57
CA GLN A 45 -4.51 -11.63 -9.39
C GLN A 45 -3.29 -10.71 -9.46
N LEU A 46 -3.53 -9.40 -9.29
CA LEU A 46 -2.47 -8.41 -9.14
C LEU A 46 -1.99 -8.42 -7.69
N SER A 47 -0.69 -8.64 -7.49
CA SER A 47 0.00 -8.50 -6.21
C SER A 47 1.07 -7.43 -6.32
N PHE A 48 1.21 -6.62 -5.28
CA PHE A 48 2.22 -5.58 -5.18
C PHE A 48 3.08 -5.79 -3.94
N THR A 49 4.40 -5.83 -4.14
CA THR A 49 5.39 -5.92 -3.07
C THR A 49 6.28 -4.69 -3.12
N GLY A 50 6.39 -3.96 -2.01
CA GLY A 50 7.29 -2.81 -1.89
C GLY A 50 8.74 -3.23 -1.69
N THR A 51 9.69 -2.41 -2.14
CA THR A 51 11.12 -2.54 -1.83
C THR A 51 11.58 -1.32 -1.04
N SER A 52 12.48 -1.53 -0.08
CA SER A 52 13.07 -0.41 0.67
C SER A 52 14.13 0.31 -0.16
N LEU A 53 14.05 1.63 -0.25
CA LEU A 53 14.96 2.49 -1.04
C LEU A 53 15.80 3.44 -0.18
N GLN A 54 15.81 3.27 1.14
CA GLN A 54 16.64 4.09 2.02
C GLN A 54 18.08 3.61 2.01
N ASP A 55 19.04 4.53 1.84
CA ASP A 55 20.47 4.25 2.00
C ASP A 55 20.72 3.60 3.38
N GLY A 56 21.23 2.37 3.38
CA GLY A 56 21.52 1.58 4.59
C GLY A 56 20.39 0.66 5.07
N SER A 57 19.23 0.64 4.41
CA SER A 57 18.18 -0.36 4.67
C SER A 57 18.46 -1.70 3.96
N PRO A 58 17.92 -2.83 4.45
CA PRO A 58 18.07 -4.11 3.78
C PRO A 58 17.62 -4.00 2.31
N GLN A 59 18.52 -4.31 1.39
CA GLN A 59 18.21 -4.35 -0.05
C GLN A 59 17.35 -5.58 -0.30
N GLY A 60 16.04 -5.39 -0.43
CA GLY A 60 15.11 -6.50 -0.65
C GLY A 60 13.64 -6.13 -0.52
N PRO A 61 12.74 -7.10 -0.78
CA PRO A 61 11.32 -6.97 -0.49
C PRO A 61 11.10 -6.65 0.99
N ILE A 62 10.10 -5.83 1.30
CA ILE A 62 9.68 -5.53 2.67
C ILE A 62 8.20 -5.84 2.85
N SER A 63 7.84 -6.29 4.05
CA SER A 63 6.46 -6.48 4.45
C SER A 63 5.81 -5.13 4.76
N PRO A 64 4.71 -4.75 4.07
CA PRO A 64 3.97 -3.56 4.43
C PRO A 64 3.26 -3.67 5.78
N PHE A 65 3.09 -4.89 6.31
CA PHE A 65 2.52 -5.09 7.64
C PHE A 65 3.59 -4.89 8.73
N HIS A 66 4.75 -5.52 8.58
CA HIS A 66 5.70 -5.67 9.69
C HIS A 66 6.91 -4.72 9.60
N ASP A 67 7.41 -4.44 8.40
CA ASP A 67 8.73 -3.82 8.21
C ASP A 67 8.67 -2.30 8.07
N ILE A 68 7.51 -1.74 7.71
CA ILE A 68 7.31 -0.29 7.67
C ILE A 68 7.08 0.21 9.10
N PRO A 69 7.90 1.14 9.64
CA PRO A 69 7.69 1.66 10.99
C PRO A 69 6.34 2.37 11.11
N LEU A 70 5.60 2.13 12.20
CA LEU A 70 4.35 2.88 12.45
C LEU A 70 4.56 4.39 12.49
N TYR A 71 5.64 4.84 13.12
CA TYR A 71 5.96 6.26 13.26
C TYR A 71 7.04 6.68 12.26
N ALA A 72 6.74 7.69 11.45
CA ALA A 72 7.75 8.43 10.69
C ALA A 72 8.53 9.37 11.62
N ASP A 73 7.83 9.98 12.59
CA ASP A 73 8.41 10.81 13.64
C ASP A 73 7.56 10.68 14.91
N LYS A 74 8.07 9.94 15.90
CA LYS A 74 7.36 9.68 17.14
C LYS A 74 7.18 10.93 18.01
N GLN A 75 8.11 11.88 17.95
CA GLN A 75 8.01 13.12 18.74
C GLN A 75 6.90 14.02 18.21
N LYS A 76 6.71 14.04 16.89
CA LYS A 76 5.66 14.83 16.24
C LYS A 76 4.35 14.07 16.02
N GLN A 77 4.25 12.82 16.48
CA GLN A 77 3.10 11.95 16.22
C GLN A 77 2.78 11.86 14.71
N LEU A 78 3.83 11.75 13.88
CA LEU A 78 3.68 11.51 12.45
C LEU A 78 3.74 10.01 12.19
N PHE A 79 2.72 9.50 11.51
CA PHE A 79 2.54 8.09 11.22
C PHE A 79 2.81 7.80 9.75
N ASN A 80 3.33 6.60 9.46
CA ASN A 80 3.32 6.07 8.10
C ASN A 80 1.96 5.42 7.83
N MET A 81 1.44 5.64 6.62
CA MET A 81 0.23 4.99 6.11
C MET A 81 0.60 4.14 4.91
N VAL A 82 0.14 2.90 4.88
CA VAL A 82 0.18 2.05 3.69
C VAL A 82 -1.12 2.25 2.95
N VAL A 83 -1.08 2.92 1.80
CA VAL A 83 -2.28 3.14 0.96
C VAL A 83 -2.59 1.86 0.19
N GLU A 84 -3.79 1.32 0.39
CA GLU A 84 -4.26 0.11 -0.30
C GLU A 84 -5.15 0.47 -1.48
N ILE A 85 -6.09 1.41 -1.30
CA ILE A 85 -7.12 1.75 -2.30
C ILE A 85 -7.11 3.26 -2.54
N PRO A 86 -6.66 3.73 -3.72
CA PRO A 86 -6.71 5.13 -4.08
C PRO A 86 -8.15 5.66 -4.15
N ARG A 87 -8.32 6.95 -3.82
CA ARG A 87 -9.62 7.62 -3.93
C ARG A 87 -10.26 7.46 -5.31
N TRP A 88 -11.57 7.24 -5.30
CA TRP A 88 -12.46 7.03 -6.44
C TRP A 88 -12.20 5.76 -7.26
N THR A 89 -11.53 4.77 -6.65
CA THR A 89 -11.35 3.43 -7.20
C THR A 89 -12.21 2.40 -6.47
N ASN A 90 -12.43 1.24 -7.10
CA ASN A 90 -13.39 0.22 -6.65
C ASN A 90 -12.74 -1.11 -6.25
N ALA A 91 -11.54 -1.41 -6.74
CA ALA A 91 -10.88 -2.68 -6.45
C ALA A 91 -10.58 -2.76 -4.95
N LYS A 92 -11.08 -3.80 -4.27
CA LYS A 92 -10.80 -3.99 -2.85
C LYS A 92 -9.42 -4.62 -2.70
N MET A 93 -8.40 -3.77 -2.63
CA MET A 93 -7.03 -4.15 -2.33
C MET A 93 -6.83 -4.21 -0.81
N GLU A 94 -6.06 -5.17 -0.34
CA GLU A 94 -5.72 -5.30 1.07
C GLU A 94 -4.35 -5.97 1.26
N ILE A 95 -3.66 -5.65 2.35
CA ILE A 95 -2.50 -6.39 2.82
C ILE A 95 -2.92 -7.84 3.10
N CYS A 96 -2.32 -8.81 2.40
CA CYS A 96 -2.57 -10.23 2.62
C CYS A 96 -1.76 -10.73 3.82
N LYS A 97 -2.43 -11.16 4.90
CA LYS A 97 -1.75 -11.59 6.14
C LYS A 97 -1.18 -13.00 6.02
N GLU A 98 -1.73 -13.78 5.09
CA GLU A 98 -1.48 -15.22 4.93
C GLU A 98 -0.25 -15.49 4.04
N GLU A 99 0.12 -14.53 3.18
CA GLU A 99 1.25 -14.66 2.26
C GLU A 99 2.54 -14.08 2.84
N LEU A 100 3.66 -14.72 2.50
CA LEU A 100 4.99 -14.28 2.89
C LEU A 100 5.24 -12.86 2.38
N MET A 101 5.83 -12.00 3.22
CA MET A 101 6.06 -10.57 2.96
C MET A 101 4.79 -9.73 2.80
N ASN A 102 3.62 -10.26 3.15
CA ASN A 102 2.34 -9.56 3.22
C ASN A 102 2.03 -8.63 2.03
N PRO A 103 2.10 -9.10 0.77
CA PRO A 103 1.85 -8.26 -0.38
C PRO A 103 0.43 -7.68 -0.36
N ILE A 104 0.24 -6.53 -1.02
CA ILE A 104 -1.10 -5.98 -1.24
C ILE A 104 -1.73 -6.73 -2.41
N LYS A 105 -2.89 -7.35 -2.19
CA LYS A 105 -3.61 -8.16 -3.18
C LYS A 105 -5.08 -7.77 -3.21
N GLN A 106 -5.71 -7.99 -4.37
CA GLN A 106 -7.15 -7.81 -4.46
C GLN A 106 -7.88 -8.95 -3.74
N ASP A 107 -8.82 -8.61 -2.86
CA ASP A 107 -9.71 -9.55 -2.18
C ASP A 107 -10.50 -10.38 -3.20
N VAL A 108 -10.64 -11.68 -2.94
CA VAL A 108 -11.38 -12.62 -3.78
C VAL A 108 -12.59 -13.13 -3.00
N LYS A 109 -13.78 -12.80 -3.48
CA LYS A 109 -15.03 -13.23 -2.87
C LYS A 109 -15.77 -14.17 -3.80
N LYS A 110 -16.01 -15.41 -3.34
CA LYS A 110 -16.66 -16.49 -4.12
C LYS A 110 -15.93 -16.79 -5.45
N GLY A 111 -14.59 -16.77 -5.42
CA GLY A 111 -13.74 -17.05 -6.59
C GLY A 111 -13.65 -15.91 -7.61
N LEU A 112 -14.26 -14.74 -7.33
CA LEU A 112 -14.21 -13.56 -8.19
C LEU A 112 -13.48 -12.41 -7.49
N LEU A 113 -12.74 -11.62 -8.27
CA LEU A 113 -12.12 -10.38 -7.81
C LEU A 113 -13.18 -9.44 -7.24
N ARG A 114 -12.96 -8.94 -6.02
CA ARG A 114 -13.93 -8.11 -5.32
C ARG A 114 -13.78 -6.65 -5.70
N TYR A 115 -14.90 -6.05 -6.06
CA TYR A 115 -15.04 -4.61 -6.25
C TYR A 115 -16.09 -4.07 -5.28
N VAL A 116 -15.82 -2.92 -4.68
CA VAL A 116 -16.78 -2.18 -3.86
C VAL A 116 -17.74 -1.45 -4.79
N ASN A 117 -19.03 -1.54 -4.49
CA ASN A 117 -20.08 -0.92 -5.29
C ASN A 117 -20.04 0.60 -5.15
N ASN A 118 -20.44 1.29 -6.22
CA ASN A 118 -20.74 2.71 -6.15
C ASN A 118 -22.06 2.91 -5.41
N VAL A 119 -22.10 3.90 -4.51
CA VAL A 119 -23.30 4.28 -3.77
C VAL A 119 -23.52 5.76 -4.03
N PHE A 120 -24.56 6.11 -4.81
CA PHE A 120 -24.86 7.49 -5.18
C PHE A 120 -24.91 8.41 -3.95
N PRO A 121 -24.27 9.59 -3.98
CA PRO A 121 -23.65 10.27 -5.13
C PRO A 121 -22.17 9.91 -5.37
N TYR A 122 -21.65 8.88 -4.72
CA TYR A 122 -20.22 8.59 -4.67
C TYR A 122 -19.79 7.46 -5.59
N LYS A 123 -18.54 7.56 -6.07
CA LYS A 123 -17.84 6.52 -6.83
C LYS A 123 -16.73 5.92 -5.96
N GLY A 124 -16.77 4.61 -5.78
CA GLY A 124 -15.75 3.84 -5.07
C GLY A 124 -15.46 4.36 -3.66
N TYR A 125 -14.21 4.27 -3.23
CA TYR A 125 -13.74 4.85 -1.98
C TYR A 125 -13.63 6.37 -2.11
N ILE A 126 -14.24 7.13 -1.21
CA ILE A 126 -14.24 8.60 -1.30
C ILE A 126 -12.99 9.26 -0.69
N TRP A 127 -12.14 8.48 -0.04
CA TRP A 127 -10.81 8.87 0.46
C TRP A 127 -9.74 7.89 -0.02
N ASN A 128 -8.46 8.21 0.24
CA ASN A 128 -7.41 7.21 0.12
C ASN A 128 -7.56 6.27 1.31
N TYR A 129 -7.74 4.99 1.06
CA TYR A 129 -7.98 4.01 2.10
C TYR A 129 -6.75 3.12 2.28
N GLY A 130 -6.44 2.77 3.52
CA GLY A 130 -5.29 1.93 3.80
C GLY A 130 -5.20 1.47 5.24
N ALA A 131 -3.98 1.16 5.66
CA ALA A 131 -3.69 0.57 6.96
C ALA A 131 -2.45 1.21 7.62
N LEU A 132 -2.47 1.22 8.95
CA LEU A 132 -1.31 1.57 9.76
C LEU A 132 -0.44 0.33 9.98
N PRO A 133 0.85 0.33 9.57
CA PRO A 133 1.72 -0.82 9.74
C PRO A 133 2.02 -1.04 11.23
N GLN A 134 2.42 -2.25 11.61
CA GLN A 134 2.74 -2.64 12.98
C GLN A 134 1.59 -2.41 14.00
N THR A 135 0.34 -2.46 13.52
CA THR A 135 -0.87 -2.44 14.35
C THR A 135 -1.70 -3.68 14.09
N TRP A 136 -2.49 -4.12 15.07
CA TRP A 136 -3.37 -5.28 14.89
C TRP A 136 -4.55 -5.19 15.84
N GLU A 137 -5.75 -5.38 15.31
CA GLU A 137 -6.98 -5.47 16.08
C GLU A 137 -7.17 -6.92 16.57
N ASP A 138 -6.69 -7.21 17.78
CA ASP A 138 -6.70 -8.57 18.36
C ASP A 138 -8.12 -9.17 18.44
N PRO A 139 -8.41 -10.28 17.72
CA PRO A 139 -9.73 -10.91 17.73
C PRO A 139 -10.06 -11.63 19.05
N ASN A 140 -9.09 -11.78 19.95
CA ASN A 140 -9.30 -12.37 21.28
C ASN A 140 -9.62 -11.31 22.34
N HIS A 141 -9.40 -10.04 22.03
CA HIS A 141 -9.75 -8.92 22.89
C HIS A 141 -11.20 -8.47 22.61
N VAL A 142 -11.99 -8.24 23.67
CA VAL A 142 -13.31 -7.61 23.58
C VAL A 142 -13.20 -6.18 24.09
N ASP A 143 -13.43 -5.21 23.20
CA ASP A 143 -13.39 -3.80 23.56
C ASP A 143 -14.58 -3.45 24.47
N LYS A 144 -14.32 -2.69 25.54
CA LYS A 144 -15.33 -2.37 26.56
C LYS A 144 -16.40 -1.39 26.07
N ASN A 145 -16.07 -0.54 25.11
CA ASN A 145 -16.97 0.51 24.63
C ASN A 145 -17.94 -0.02 23.57
N THR A 146 -17.46 -0.92 22.72
CA THR A 146 -18.23 -1.51 21.61
C THR A 146 -18.78 -2.89 21.95
N ASN A 147 -18.23 -3.56 22.97
CA ASN A 147 -18.51 -4.96 23.31
C ASN A 147 -18.30 -5.92 22.12
N ALA A 148 -17.39 -5.56 21.20
CA ALA A 148 -17.05 -6.31 20.00
C ALA A 148 -15.58 -6.77 20.05
N LYS A 149 -15.28 -7.82 19.27
CA LYS A 149 -13.91 -8.31 19.07
C LYS A 149 -13.22 -7.52 17.96
N GLY A 150 -11.89 -7.46 17.99
CA GLY A 150 -11.09 -6.90 16.89
C GLY A 150 -11.34 -7.64 15.57
N ASP A 151 -11.19 -6.93 14.44
CA ASP A 151 -11.45 -7.48 13.11
C ASP A 151 -10.33 -8.40 12.58
N ASN A 152 -9.29 -8.62 13.39
CA ASN A 152 -8.09 -9.40 13.08
C ASN A 152 -7.19 -8.78 12.00
N ASP A 153 -7.40 -7.53 11.61
CA ASP A 153 -6.60 -6.81 10.62
C ASP A 153 -5.75 -5.70 11.26
N PRO A 154 -4.81 -5.09 10.51
CA PRO A 154 -4.20 -3.85 10.94
C PRO A 154 -5.23 -2.72 10.98
N HIS A 155 -5.01 -1.73 11.85
CA HIS A 155 -5.93 -0.60 11.99
C HIS A 155 -6.08 0.14 10.67
N ARG A 156 -7.34 0.36 10.27
CA ARG A 156 -7.69 1.03 9.02
C ARG A 156 -7.60 2.54 9.16
N CYS A 157 -7.20 3.21 8.07
CA CYS A 157 -7.12 4.68 8.01
C CYS A 157 -7.64 5.23 6.67
N LEU A 158 -8.09 6.48 6.73
CA LEU A 158 -8.74 7.26 5.67
C LEU A 158 -7.99 8.58 5.41
#